data_AF-J9GCU7-F1
#
_entry.id   AF-J9GCU7-F1
#
_cell.length_a   1.000
_cell.length_b   1.000
_cell.length_c   1.000
_cell.angle_alpha   90.00
_cell.angle_beta   90.00
_cell.angle_gamma   90.00
#
_symmetry.space_group_name_H-M   'P 1'
#
loop_
_entity.id
_entity.type
_entity.pdbx_description
1 polymer ?
#
loop_
_entity_poly.entity_id
_entity_poly.type
_entity_poly.pdbx_seq_one_letter_code
_entity_poly.pdbx_strand_id
1 'polypeptide(L)'
;MCSRSWVTSWRNQAGEYCTQYLDFYEDRIGKEHLIIEEVPGGLILEETKMTFHWDWDNASQTCIYLDYGRNGIEYLEDVRLGGNTLRAWFTLFEDNVIYDGVYD
;
A
#
# COMPACT_ATOMS: atom_id res chain seq x y z
N MET A 1 4.09 10.58 6.64
CA MET A 1 3.15 9.61 6.08
C MET A 1 2.19 10.27 5.12
N CYS A 2 1.42 11.26 5.57
CA CYS A 2 0.30 11.85 4.81
C CYS A 2 0.65 12.97 3.82
N SER A 3 1.85 12.96 3.25
CA SER A 3 2.37 14.09 2.46
C SER A 3 2.72 13.71 1.01
N ARG A 4 2.41 12.48 0.61
CA ARG A 4 2.82 11.85 -0.65
C ARG A 4 2.06 10.53 -0.82
N SER A 5 2.02 10.03 -2.05
CA SER A 5 1.60 8.66 -2.34
C SER A 5 2.77 7.70 -2.12
N TRP A 6 2.50 6.53 -1.56
CA TRP A 6 3.48 5.47 -1.39
C TRP A 6 3.24 4.41 -2.45
N VAL A 7 4.24 4.14 -3.29
CA VAL A 7 4.08 3.31 -4.49
C VAL A 7 5.03 2.14 -4.46
N THR A 8 4.52 0.95 -4.77
CA THR A 8 5.32 -0.25 -4.98
C THR A 8 4.84 -0.98 -6.23
N SER A 9 5.74 -1.74 -6.85
CA SER A 9 5.41 -2.59 -7.99
C SER A 9 6.12 -3.94 -7.91
N TRP A 10 5.43 -4.99 -8.34
CA TRP A 10 5.95 -6.36 -8.34
C TRP A 10 5.35 -7.18 -9.49
N ARG A 11 5.83 -8.41 -9.69
CA ARG A 11 5.16 -9.41 -10.53
C ARG A 11 4.44 -10.41 -9.65
N ASN A 12 3.15 -10.62 -9.89
CA ASN A 12 2.39 -11.64 -9.16
C ASN A 12 2.71 -13.06 -9.65
N GLN A 13 2.10 -14.08 -9.04
CA GLN A 13 2.33 -15.48 -9.39
C GLN A 13 1.90 -15.84 -10.83
N ALA A 14 0.95 -15.12 -11.40
CA ALA A 14 0.52 -15.27 -12.79
C ALA A 14 1.50 -14.61 -13.79
N GLY A 15 2.48 -13.85 -13.30
CA GLY A 15 3.45 -13.12 -14.10
C GLY A 15 2.98 -11.72 -14.53
N GLU A 16 1.82 -11.28 -14.06
CA GLU A 16 1.27 -9.95 -14.34
C GLU A 16 2.00 -8.89 -13.52
N TYR A 17 2.07 -7.68 -14.06
CA TYR A 17 2.70 -6.54 -13.40
C TYR A 17 1.70 -5.80 -12.53
N CYS A 18 1.97 -5.75 -11.23
CA CYS A 18 1.13 -5.07 -10.26
C CYS A 18 1.78 -3.77 -9.81
N THR A 19 0.99 -2.70 -9.68
CA THR A 19 1.41 -1.45 -9.03
C THR A 19 0.35 -1.04 -8.02
N GLN A 20 0.77 -0.80 -6.78
CA GLN A 20 -0.10 -0.39 -5.69
C GLN A 20 0.33 0.99 -5.20
N TYR A 21 -0.66 1.88 -5.09
CA TYR A 21 -0.53 3.19 -4.49
C TYR A 21 -1.30 3.20 -3.16
N LEU A 22 -0.64 3.69 -2.11
CA LEU A 22 -1.26 3.94 -0.82
C LEU A 22 -1.13 5.42 -0.47
N ASP A 23 -2.27 6.07 -0.29
CA ASP A 23 -2.38 7.43 0.22
C ASP A 23 -2.91 7.40 1.64
N PHE A 24 -2.21 8.11 2.53
CA PHE A 24 -2.66 8.31 3.91
C PHE A 24 -3.03 9.79 4.09
N TYR A 25 -4.16 10.08 4.71
CA TYR A 25 -4.61 11.44 5.01
C TYR A 25 -4.65 11.69 6.52
N GLU A 26 -4.51 12.96 6.94
CA GLU A 26 -4.43 13.34 8.36
C GLU A 26 -5.71 13.03 9.15
N ASP A 27 -6.85 12.94 8.47
CA ASP A 27 -8.17 12.61 9.02
C ASP A 27 -8.39 11.10 9.22
N ARG A 28 -7.33 10.29 9.07
CA ARG A 28 -7.34 8.83 9.21
C ARG A 28 -8.11 8.10 8.12
N ILE A 29 -8.44 8.79 7.04
CA ILE A 29 -8.82 8.16 5.79
C ILE A 29 -7.55 7.84 5.02
N GLY A 30 -7.60 6.77 4.24
CA GLY A 30 -6.61 6.46 3.22
C GLY A 30 -7.26 5.89 1.98
N LYS A 31 -6.50 5.90 0.89
CA LYS A 31 -6.94 5.35 -0.40
C LYS A 31 -5.90 4.37 -0.90
N GLU A 32 -6.40 3.27 -1.43
CA GLU A 32 -5.62 2.31 -2.17
C GLU A 32 -6.03 2.35 -3.64
N HIS A 33 -5.03 2.31 -4.52
CA HIS A 33 -5.24 2.09 -5.95
C HIS A 33 -4.30 0.97 -6.40
N LEU A 34 -4.86 -0.18 -6.76
CA LEU A 34 -4.15 -1.33 -7.31
C LEU A 34 -4.42 -1.42 -8.81
N ILE A 35 -3.35 -1.49 -9.59
CA ILE A 35 -3.40 -1.69 -11.04
C ILE A 35 -2.67 -2.98 -11.35
N ILE A 36 -3.31 -3.87 -12.11
CA ILE A 36 -2.70 -5.09 -12.65
C ILE A 36 -2.67 -4.98 -14.16
N GLU A 37 -1.49 -5.10 -14.75
CA GLU A 37 -1.23 -5.00 -16.19
C GLU A 37 -0.55 -6.28 -16.71
N GLU A 38 -0.72 -6.60 -17.99
CA GLU A 38 0.00 -7.73 -18.61
C GLU A 38 1.53 -7.52 -18.57
N VAL A 39 1.95 -6.28 -18.84
CA VAL A 39 3.34 -5.79 -18.77
C VAL A 39 3.32 -4.32 -18.34
N PRO A 40 4.43 -3.76 -17.83
CA PRO A 40 4.46 -2.35 -17.40
C PRO A 40 4.02 -1.39 -18.51
N GLY A 41 2.96 -0.61 -18.27
CA GLY A 41 2.38 0.34 -19.23
C GLY A 41 1.64 -0.32 -20.40
N GLY A 42 1.25 -1.59 -20.25
CA GLY A 42 0.55 -2.38 -21.24
C GLY A 42 -0.97 -2.33 -21.09
N LEU A 43 -1.64 -3.46 -21.39
CA LEU A 43 -3.08 -3.60 -21.16
C LEU A 43 -3.36 -3.73 -19.65
N ILE A 44 -4.25 -2.88 -19.13
CA ILE A 44 -4.81 -3.02 -17.78
C ILE A 44 -5.75 -4.23 -17.76
N LEU A 45 -5.43 -5.22 -16.94
CA LEU A 45 -6.21 -6.43 -16.71
C LEU A 45 -7.22 -6.24 -15.58
N GLU A 46 -6.80 -5.55 -14.51
CA GLU A 46 -7.65 -5.20 -13.37
C GLU A 46 -7.24 -3.84 -12.79
N GLU A 47 -8.23 -3.07 -12.32
CA GLU A 47 -8.00 -1.84 -11.59
C GLU A 47 -8.97 -1.76 -10.41
N THR A 48 -8.42 -1.74 -9.20
CA THR A 48 -9.19 -1.71 -7.96
C THR A 48 -8.86 -0.45 -7.18
N LYS A 49 -9.91 0.24 -6.70
CA LYS A 49 -9.80 1.44 -5.87
C LYS A 49 -10.59 1.26 -4.60
N MET A 50 -9.92 1.42 -3.46
CA MET A 50 -10.53 1.23 -2.15
C MET A 50 -10.25 2.42 -1.25
N THR A 51 -11.11 2.60 -0.27
CA THR A 51 -10.92 3.56 0.82
C THR A 51 -10.84 2.75 2.10
N PHE A 52 -9.90 3.12 2.96
CA PHE A 52 -9.70 2.50 4.26
C PHE A 52 -9.62 3.56 5.35
N HIS A 53 -9.95 3.15 6.58
CA HIS A 53 -9.51 3.88 7.77
C HIS A 53 -8.15 3.33 8.19
N TRP A 54 -7.28 4.19 8.72
CA TRP A 54 -5.98 3.74 9.22
C TRP A 54 -5.61 4.42 10.53
N ASP A 55 -4.90 3.67 11.37
CA ASP A 55 -4.17 4.26 12.49
C ASP A 55 -2.93 3.40 12.80
N TRP A 56 -2.06 3.94 13.65
CA TRP A 56 -1.01 3.17 14.27
C TRP A 56 -1.64 2.19 15.27
N ASP A 57 -1.38 0.91 15.07
CA ASP A 57 -1.88 -0.14 15.95
C ASP A 57 -1.10 -0.19 17.28
N ASN A 58 0.09 0.42 17.33
CA ASN A 58 0.91 0.48 18.52
C ASN A 58 1.54 1.86 18.75
N ALA A 59 1.87 2.13 20.02
CA ALA A 59 2.49 3.40 20.43
C ALA A 59 3.90 3.61 19.88
N SER A 60 4.59 2.53 19.49
CA SER A 60 5.93 2.58 18.90
C SER A 60 5.92 2.97 17.42
N GLN A 61 4.74 3.10 16.81
CA GLN A 61 4.55 3.42 15.39
C GLN A 61 5.31 2.47 14.46
N THR A 62 5.20 1.16 14.73
CA THR A 62 5.79 0.10 13.89
C THR A 62 4.74 -0.79 13.24
N CYS A 63 3.46 -0.55 13.48
CA CYS A 63 2.37 -1.30 12.88
C CYS A 63 1.22 -0.35 12.52
N ILE A 64 0.71 -0.47 11.30
CA ILE A 64 -0.46 0.27 10.81
C ILE A 64 -1.52 -0.76 10.44
N TYR A 65 -2.74 -0.59 10.94
CA TYR A 65 -3.89 -1.34 10.43
C TYR A 65 -4.59 -0.54 9.34
N LEU A 66 -5.08 -1.23 8.31
CA LEU A 66 -5.87 -0.69 7.21
C LEU A 66 -7.25 -1.36 7.26
N ASP A 67 -8.27 -0.63 7.68
CA ASP A 67 -9.64 -1.12 7.78
C ASP A 67 -10.46 -0.73 6.54
N TYR A 68 -10.68 -1.72 5.66
CA TYR A 68 -11.48 -1.59 4.44
C TYR A 68 -12.98 -1.88 4.69
N GLY A 69 -13.41 -1.90 5.95
CA GLY A 69 -14.77 -2.20 6.38
C GLY A 69 -15.14 -3.66 6.12
N ARG A 70 -16.13 -3.88 5.25
CA ARG A 70 -16.61 -5.24 4.94
C ARG A 70 -15.58 -6.10 4.22
N ASN A 71 -14.57 -5.49 3.63
CA ASN A 71 -13.50 -6.21 2.93
C ASN A 71 -12.38 -6.68 3.88
N GLY A 72 -12.48 -6.35 5.17
CA GLY A 72 -11.56 -6.82 6.20
C GLY A 72 -10.52 -5.78 6.59
N ILE A 73 -9.58 -6.25 7.41
CA ILE A 73 -8.48 -5.46 7.97
C ILE A 73 -7.17 -6.09 7.52
N GLU A 74 -6.27 -5.25 7.03
CA GLU A 74 -4.90 -5.62 6.70
C GLU A 74 -3.90 -4.90 7.60
N TYR A 75 -2.67 -5.40 7.64
CA TYR A 75 -1.61 -4.84 8.48
C TYR A 75 -0.34 -4.60 7.66
N LEU A 76 0.24 -3.43 7.87
CA LEU A 76 1.63 -3.12 7.58
C LEU A 76 2.39 -3.25 8.89
N GLU A 77 3.19 -4.31 9.05
CA GLU A 77 3.99 -4.59 10.24
C GLU A 77 5.46 -4.20 10.03
N ASP A 78 6.21 -4.01 11.12
CA ASP A 78 7.61 -3.54 11.10
C ASP A 78 7.81 -2.30 10.20
N VAL A 79 6.87 -1.35 10.31
CA VAL A 79 6.87 -0.12 9.52
C VAL A 79 8.10 0.71 9.84
N ARG A 80 8.86 1.03 8.80
CA ARG A 80 10.04 1.89 8.85
C ARG A 80 9.92 2.97 7.80
N LEU A 81 9.90 4.22 8.25
CA LEU A 81 9.88 5.39 7.39
C LEU A 81 11.25 6.06 7.39
N GLY A 82 11.76 6.37 6.20
CA GLY A 82 13.01 7.11 6.06
C GLY A 82 13.43 7.29 4.61
N GLY A 83 14.13 8.38 4.31
CA GLY A 83 14.73 8.59 2.99
C GLY A 83 13.74 8.49 1.82
N ASN A 84 12.49 8.95 1.99
CA ASN A 84 11.41 8.81 1.02
C ASN A 84 10.93 7.37 0.77
N THR A 85 11.17 6.46 1.71
CA THR A 85 10.69 5.08 1.63
C THR A 85 9.83 4.73 2.83
N LEU A 86 8.84 3.87 2.58
CA LEU A 86 8.07 3.15 3.59
C LEU A 86 8.38 1.67 3.37
N ARG A 87 9.01 1.05 4.36
CA ARG A 87 9.22 -0.40 4.38
C ARG A 87 8.31 -1.02 5.42
N ALA A 88 7.68 -2.14 5.07
CA ALA A 88 6.85 -2.92 6.00
C ALA A 88 6.80 -4.38 5.56
N TRP A 89 6.45 -5.27 6.46
CA TRP A 89 5.87 -6.56 6.13
C TRP A 89 4.38 -6.37 5.84
N PHE A 90 3.91 -6.78 4.66
CA PHE A 90 2.51 -6.60 4.28
C PHE A 90 1.79 -7.94 4.21
N THR A 91 0.74 -8.09 5.03
CA THR A 91 0.05 -9.37 5.21
C THR A 91 -0.52 -9.91 3.90
N LEU A 92 -1.01 -9.05 3.00
CA LEU A 92 -1.57 -9.47 1.71
C LEU A 92 -0.54 -10.12 0.78
N PHE A 93 0.70 -9.65 0.80
CA PHE A 93 1.77 -10.19 -0.04
C PHE A 93 2.58 -11.28 0.66
N GLU A 94 2.40 -11.44 1.97
CA GLU A 94 3.23 -12.30 2.81
C GLU A 94 4.74 -12.06 2.57
N ASP A 95 5.13 -10.79 2.38
CA ASP A 95 6.52 -10.40 2.12
C ASP A 95 6.86 -8.98 2.67
N ASN A 96 8.15 -8.67 2.73
CA ASN A 96 8.68 -7.33 2.92
C ASN A 96 8.46 -6.49 1.66
N VAL A 97 7.74 -5.40 1.81
CA VAL A 97 7.43 -4.45 0.76
C VAL A 97 8.17 -3.16 1.01
N ILE A 98 8.66 -2.55 -0.06
CA ILE A 98 9.24 -1.21 -0.04
C ILE A 98 8.39 -0.35 -0.97
N TYR A 99 7.85 0.72 -0.42
CA TYR A 99 7.16 1.74 -1.17
C TYR A 99 8.06 2.97 -1.31
N ASP A 100 8.18 3.46 -2.53
CA ASP A 100 8.78 4.74 -2.83
C ASP A 100 7.72 5.84 -2.71
N GLY A 101 8.05 6.91 -1.99
CA GLY A 101 7.18 8.06 -1.89
C GLY A 101 7.24 8.92 -3.15
N VAL A 102 6.09 9.19 -3.76
CA VAL A 102 5.97 10.07 -4.93
C VAL A 102 5.19 11.31 -4.53
N TYR A 103 5.78 12.48 -4.76
CA TYR A 103 5.08 13.75 -4.53
C TYR A 103 4.10 13.98 -5.68
N ASP A 104 2.84 14.25 -5.33
CA ASP A 104 1.84 14.81 -6.24
C ASP A 104 2.14 16.29 -6.57
#